data_AF-A0A2H9RJ59-F1
#
_entry.id   AF-A0A2H9RJ59-F1
#
_cell.length_a   1.000
_cell.length_b   1.000
_cell.length_c   1.000
_cell.angle_alpha   90.00
_cell.angle_beta   90.00
_cell.angle_gamma   90.00
#
_symmetry.space_group_name_H-M   'P 1'
#
loop_
_entity.id
_entity.type
_entity.pdbx_description
1 polymer ?
#
loop_
_entity_poly.entity_id
_entity_poly.type
_entity_poly.pdbx_seq_one_letter_code
_entity_poly.pdbx_strand_id
1 'polypeptide(L)'
;MSPTGLFNRTNSRFDGIGGDAIPLGQGPAKDGGNGGILQINYHGLLGATWNVNVSGGTGDNDNGADGSIVQNKYLAPCPRDADVDDSGTIVLADVFVIADRYNNISTDFGFNDYHDINCDEKLNVIELSRIGFDFGRGSD
;
A
#
# COMPACT_ATOMS: atom_id res chain seq x y z
N MET A 1 -6.83 -13.27 -9.64
CA MET A 1 -5.53 -13.96 -9.65
C MET A 1 -4.77 -13.43 -8.44
N SER A 2 -4.26 -14.29 -7.57
CA SER A 2 -3.36 -13.84 -6.49
C SER A 2 -2.17 -13.14 -7.11
N PRO A 3 -1.69 -12.01 -6.56
CA PRO A 3 -0.47 -11.40 -7.07
C PRO A 3 0.68 -12.42 -6.97
N THR A 4 1.68 -12.36 -7.84
CA THR A 4 2.82 -13.28 -7.78
C THR A 4 4.08 -12.44 -7.72
N GLY A 5 4.70 -12.40 -6.53
CA GLY A 5 5.93 -11.64 -6.28
C GLY A 5 5.73 -10.29 -5.58
N LEU A 6 6.85 -9.59 -5.38
CA LEU A 6 6.91 -8.29 -4.73
C LEU A 6 6.50 -7.18 -5.70
N PHE A 7 5.80 -6.17 -5.20
CA PHE A 7 5.59 -4.95 -5.95
C PHE A 7 6.77 -4.00 -5.75
N ASN A 8 7.58 -3.83 -6.79
CA ASN A 8 8.71 -2.90 -6.77
C ASN A 8 8.21 -1.46 -6.93
N ARG A 9 8.32 -0.69 -5.86
CA ARG A 9 8.00 0.73 -5.81
C ARG A 9 9.13 1.61 -6.32
N THR A 10 10.37 1.13 -6.30
CA THR A 10 11.56 1.90 -6.68
C THR A 10 11.40 2.53 -8.06
N ASN A 11 11.26 3.86 -8.10
CA ASN A 11 11.05 4.65 -9.32
C ASN A 11 9.78 4.31 -10.11
N SER A 12 8.81 3.61 -9.49
CA SER A 12 7.52 3.34 -10.10
C SER A 12 6.70 4.63 -10.16
N ARG A 13 6.04 4.85 -11.30
CA ARG A 13 5.25 6.04 -11.57
C ARG A 13 3.87 5.65 -12.12
N PHE A 14 2.83 6.18 -11.48
CA PHE A 14 1.43 6.02 -11.89
C PHE A 14 0.81 7.39 -12.06
N ASP A 15 0.49 7.75 -13.31
CA ASP A 15 -0.25 8.97 -13.61
C ASP A 15 -1.61 8.59 -14.19
N GLY A 16 -2.67 9.05 -13.55
CA GLY A 16 -4.05 8.94 -14.03
C GLY A 16 -4.75 10.26 -13.79
N ILE A 17 -5.08 10.98 -14.85
CA ILE A 17 -5.75 12.27 -14.76
C ILE A 17 -7.21 12.07 -15.18
N GLY A 18 -8.14 12.61 -14.39
CA GLY A 18 -9.54 12.70 -14.76
C GLY A 18 -9.72 13.45 -16.09
N GLY A 19 -10.80 13.18 -16.83
CA GLY A 19 -10.99 13.81 -18.14
C GLY A 19 -11.13 15.32 -18.04
N ASP A 20 -10.33 16.07 -18.81
CA ASP A 20 -10.50 17.52 -18.94
C ASP A 20 -11.78 17.86 -19.72
N ALA A 21 -12.42 18.97 -19.35
CA ALA A 21 -13.52 19.50 -20.14
C ALA A 21 -13.02 20.01 -21.51
N ILE A 22 -13.87 19.91 -22.53
CA ILE A 22 -13.56 20.43 -23.87
C ILE A 22 -13.35 21.95 -23.83
N PRO A 23 -12.35 22.51 -24.55
CA PRO A 23 -12.04 23.94 -24.51
C PRO A 23 -13.18 24.84 -24.98
N LEU A 24 -13.20 26.06 -24.43
CA LEU A 24 -14.09 27.17 -24.81
C LEU A 24 -14.29 27.28 -26.34
N GLY A 25 -15.56 27.23 -26.75
CA GLY A 25 -16.00 27.41 -28.15
C GLY A 25 -16.39 26.15 -28.90
N GLN A 26 -16.24 24.95 -28.31
CA GLN A 26 -16.62 23.68 -28.95
C GLN A 26 -17.82 22.95 -28.29
N GLY A 27 -18.45 23.53 -27.27
CA GLY A 27 -19.62 22.98 -26.59
C GLY A 27 -19.95 23.75 -25.30
N PRO A 28 -21.01 23.37 -24.56
CA PRO A 28 -21.23 23.91 -23.22
C PRO A 28 -20.04 23.55 -22.33
N ALA A 29 -19.45 24.54 -21.67
CA ALA A 29 -18.39 24.33 -20.67
C ALA A 29 -18.87 23.33 -19.61
N LYS A 30 -18.04 22.31 -19.33
CA LYS A 30 -18.36 21.23 -18.38
C LYS A 30 -17.35 21.21 -17.23
N ASP A 31 -17.75 20.56 -16.14
CA ASP A 31 -16.90 20.29 -14.99
C ASP A 31 -15.80 19.27 -15.37
N GLY A 32 -14.64 19.38 -14.75
CA GLY A 32 -13.56 18.41 -14.90
C GLY A 32 -13.96 17.04 -14.32
N GLY A 33 -13.52 15.96 -14.95
CA GLY A 33 -13.75 14.60 -14.46
C GLY A 33 -12.96 14.32 -13.19
N ASN A 34 -13.54 13.62 -12.22
CA ASN A 34 -12.81 13.20 -11.01
C ASN A 34 -11.68 12.22 -11.34
N GLY A 35 -10.64 12.22 -10.50
CA GLY A 35 -9.58 11.23 -10.51
C GLY A 35 -10.09 9.83 -10.17
N GLY A 36 -9.40 8.81 -10.67
CA GLY A 36 -9.73 7.40 -10.44
C GLY A 36 -9.16 6.85 -9.13
N ILE A 37 -9.39 5.56 -8.90
CA ILE A 37 -8.77 4.82 -7.78
C ILE A 37 -7.62 3.97 -8.33
N LEU A 38 -6.40 4.19 -7.83
CA LEU A 38 -5.30 3.27 -8.03
C LEU A 38 -5.29 2.26 -6.88
N GLN A 39 -5.74 1.04 -7.16
CA GLN A 39 -5.65 -0.06 -6.19
C GLN A 39 -4.47 -0.98 -6.49
N ILE A 40 -3.65 -1.21 -5.47
CA ILE A 40 -2.51 -2.14 -5.52
C ILE A 40 -2.78 -3.28 -4.56
N ASN A 41 -2.81 -4.49 -5.10
CA ASN A 41 -2.86 -5.72 -4.33
C ASN A 41 -1.49 -6.38 -4.43
N TYR A 42 -0.82 -6.64 -3.30
CA TYR A 42 0.60 -7.04 -3.29
C TYR A 42 0.85 -8.16 -2.27
N HIS A 43 1.89 -8.99 -2.47
CA HIS A 43 2.35 -9.94 -1.43
C HIS A 43 3.40 -9.34 -0.50
N GLY A 44 4.27 -8.50 -1.05
CA GLY A 44 5.22 -7.67 -0.33
C GLY A 44 5.60 -6.45 -1.16
N LEU A 45 6.20 -5.46 -0.51
CA LEU A 45 6.62 -4.21 -1.14
C LEU A 45 8.16 -4.16 -1.19
N LEU A 46 8.69 -3.59 -2.28
CA LEU A 46 10.12 -3.36 -2.42
C LEU A 46 10.39 -1.89 -2.75
N GLY A 47 11.09 -1.20 -1.86
CA GLY A 47 11.40 0.22 -1.97
C GLY A 47 10.33 1.13 -1.37
N ALA A 48 10.76 2.26 -0.83
CA ALA A 48 9.88 3.24 -0.18
C ALA A 48 9.40 4.36 -1.11
N THR A 49 10.13 4.64 -2.18
CA THR A 49 9.88 5.79 -3.06
C THR A 49 9.13 5.38 -4.31
N TRP A 50 7.92 5.90 -4.49
CA TRP A 50 7.11 5.81 -5.70
C TRP A 50 6.38 7.13 -5.92
N ASN A 51 5.99 7.41 -7.16
CA ASN A 51 5.20 8.59 -7.50
C ASN A 51 3.82 8.15 -7.98
N VAL A 52 2.79 8.63 -7.29
CA VAL A 52 1.41 8.41 -7.70
C VAL A 52 0.73 9.75 -7.83
N ASN A 53 0.23 10.01 -9.03
CA ASN A 53 -0.61 11.15 -9.33
C ASN A 53 -1.93 10.63 -9.92
N VAL A 54 -2.94 10.48 -9.06
CA VAL A 54 -4.32 10.25 -9.48
C VAL A 54 -5.12 11.53 -9.25
N SER A 55 -5.01 12.48 -10.17
CA SER A 55 -5.64 13.80 -10.01
C SER A 55 -6.98 13.91 -10.71
N GLY A 56 -7.80 14.86 -10.26
CA GLY A 56 -8.92 15.34 -11.04
C GLY A 56 -8.48 16.00 -12.35
N GLY A 57 -9.38 16.03 -13.32
CA GLY A 57 -9.27 16.82 -14.54
C GLY A 57 -9.70 18.26 -14.31
N THR A 58 -9.33 19.13 -15.24
CA THR A 58 -9.65 20.56 -15.19
C THR A 58 -10.97 20.85 -15.90
N GLY A 59 -11.74 21.79 -15.33
CA GLY A 59 -12.97 22.29 -15.93
C GLY A 59 -13.12 23.80 -15.72
N ASP A 60 -13.94 24.42 -16.56
CA ASP A 60 -14.12 25.88 -16.54
C ASP A 60 -14.92 26.35 -15.32
N ASN A 61 -15.86 25.53 -14.84
CA ASN A 61 -16.73 25.86 -13.70
C ASN A 61 -16.24 25.24 -12.39
N ASP A 62 -15.73 24.01 -12.47
CA ASP A 62 -15.15 23.29 -11.35
C ASP A 62 -14.11 22.27 -11.83
N ASN A 63 -13.13 22.00 -10.97
CA ASN A 63 -12.16 20.94 -11.18
C ASN A 63 -12.71 19.62 -10.63
N GLY A 64 -12.31 18.51 -11.25
CA GLY A 64 -12.56 17.20 -10.67
C GLY A 64 -11.83 17.05 -9.33
N ALA A 65 -12.39 16.26 -8.42
CA ALA A 65 -11.69 15.88 -7.20
C ALA A 65 -10.52 14.95 -7.51
N ASP A 66 -9.45 15.03 -6.71
CA ASP A 66 -8.36 14.07 -6.77
C ASP A 66 -8.86 12.66 -6.44
N GLY A 67 -8.23 11.69 -7.10
CA GLY A 67 -8.44 10.28 -6.89
C GLY A 67 -7.84 9.78 -5.58
N SER A 68 -7.87 8.46 -5.39
CA SER A 68 -7.35 7.83 -4.19
C SER A 68 -6.48 6.63 -4.50
N ILE A 69 -5.65 6.28 -3.51
CA ILE A 69 -4.75 5.14 -3.56
C ILE A 69 -5.19 4.15 -2.49
N VAL A 70 -5.32 2.88 -2.87
CA VAL A 70 -5.65 1.80 -1.94
C VAL A 70 -4.57 0.73 -2.04
N GLN A 71 -3.93 0.43 -0.92
CA GLN A 71 -2.93 -0.62 -0.81
C GLN A 71 -3.50 -1.77 0.01
N ASN A 72 -3.56 -2.96 -0.58
CA ASN A 72 -4.08 -4.16 0.05
C ASN A 72 -3.00 -5.26 0.04
N LYS A 73 -2.45 -5.56 1.22
CA LYS A 73 -1.58 -6.73 1.40
C LYS A 73 -2.40 -7.99 1.24
N TYR A 74 -1.90 -8.90 0.41
CA TYR A 74 -2.54 -10.16 0.14
C TYR A 74 -2.07 -11.18 1.19
N LEU A 75 -3.00 -11.65 2.01
CA LEU A 75 -2.73 -12.40 3.25
C LEU A 75 -2.39 -13.89 3.06
N ALA A 76 -2.35 -14.37 1.81
CA ALA A 76 -2.04 -15.75 1.46
C ALA A 76 -1.05 -15.79 0.30
N PRO A 77 -0.13 -16.78 0.18
CA PRO A 77 0.11 -17.86 1.11
C PRO A 77 0.92 -17.37 2.31
N CYS A 78 0.98 -18.22 3.32
CA CYS A 78 1.88 -18.05 4.45
C CYS A 78 3.25 -18.68 4.12
N PRO A 79 4.37 -18.15 4.65
CA PRO A 79 4.46 -16.96 5.49
C PRO A 79 4.23 -15.66 4.69
N ARG A 80 3.73 -14.63 5.38
CA ARG A 80 3.51 -13.29 4.82
C ARG A 80 4.83 -12.52 4.74
N ASP A 81 4.83 -11.40 4.02
CA ASP A 81 5.99 -10.50 3.96
C ASP A 81 6.24 -9.81 5.32
N ALA A 82 7.51 -9.61 5.66
CA ALA A 82 7.94 -9.12 6.97
C ALA A 82 7.93 -7.59 7.11
N ASP A 83 7.72 -6.86 6.01
CA ASP A 83 7.35 -5.44 6.02
C ASP A 83 5.90 -5.32 6.52
N VAL A 84 5.74 -4.99 7.80
CA VAL A 84 4.44 -4.91 8.49
C VAL A 84 3.96 -3.48 8.68
N ASP A 85 4.82 -2.49 8.39
CA ASP A 85 4.48 -1.07 8.37
C ASP A 85 4.17 -0.52 6.96
N ASP A 86 4.26 -1.39 5.94
CA ASP A 86 4.02 -1.13 4.53
C ASP A 86 4.97 -0.05 3.92
N SER A 87 6.14 0.15 4.54
CA SER A 87 7.17 1.10 4.09
C SER A 87 7.99 0.58 2.91
N GLY A 88 7.86 -0.70 2.55
CA GLY A 88 8.56 -1.35 1.44
C GLY A 88 10.02 -1.62 1.73
N THR A 89 10.40 -1.49 3.00
CA THR A 89 11.73 -1.74 3.51
C THR A 89 11.60 -2.37 4.87
N ILE A 90 12.26 -3.51 5.08
CA ILE A 90 12.28 -4.15 6.40
C ILE A 90 13.29 -3.39 7.27
N VAL A 91 12.79 -2.69 8.29
CA VAL A 91 13.55 -1.79 9.15
C VAL A 91 13.15 -1.97 10.62
N LEU A 92 13.78 -1.21 11.52
CA LEU A 92 13.47 -1.29 12.95
C LEU A 92 12.03 -0.87 13.28
N ALA A 93 11.38 -0.08 12.43
CA ALA A 93 9.98 0.30 12.62
C ALA A 93 9.03 -0.91 12.60
N ASP A 94 9.28 -1.91 11.75
CA ASP A 94 8.52 -3.16 11.71
C ASP A 94 8.55 -3.90 13.05
N VAL A 95 9.72 -3.92 13.70
CA VAL A 95 9.90 -4.50 15.03
C VAL A 95 9.02 -3.79 16.05
N PHE A 96 8.94 -2.46 16.00
CA PHE A 96 8.12 -1.67 16.92
C PHE A 96 6.62 -1.88 16.68
N VAL A 97 6.18 -2.05 15.42
CA VAL A 97 4.78 -2.38 15.11
C VAL A 97 4.33 -3.67 15.81
N ILE A 98 5.19 -4.70 15.80
CA ILE A 98 4.92 -5.96 16.51
C ILE A 98 5.08 -5.80 18.02
N ALA A 99 6.11 -5.10 18.50
CA ALA A 99 6.35 -4.91 19.93
C ALA A 99 5.17 -4.20 20.63
N ASP A 100 4.56 -3.21 19.98
CA ASP A 100 3.39 -2.49 20.49
C ASP A 100 2.13 -3.37 20.59
N ARG A 101 2.14 -4.53 19.94
CA ARG A 101 1.02 -5.50 19.86
C ARG A 101 1.40 -6.88 20.37
N TYR A 102 2.52 -6.98 21.09
CA TYR A 102 3.08 -8.24 21.51
C TYR A 102 2.11 -9.01 22.42
N ASN A 103 1.95 -10.31 22.16
CA ASN A 103 0.97 -11.23 22.73
C ASN A 103 -0.50 -11.04 22.31
N ASN A 104 -0.81 -10.12 21.39
CA ASN A 104 -2.17 -10.08 20.83
C ASN A 104 -2.47 -11.37 20.07
N ILE A 105 -3.70 -11.85 20.19
CA ILE A 105 -4.25 -12.98 19.43
C ILE A 105 -5.44 -12.54 18.57
N SER A 106 -5.92 -13.41 17.67
CA SER A 106 -7.00 -13.09 16.70
C SER A 106 -8.29 -12.49 17.28
N THR A 107 -8.56 -12.66 18.57
CA THR A 107 -9.74 -12.08 19.24
C THR A 107 -9.53 -10.70 19.85
N ASP A 108 -8.29 -10.20 19.88
CA ASP A 108 -7.96 -8.94 20.55
C ASP A 108 -8.18 -7.72 19.66
N PHE A 109 -8.63 -6.60 20.26
CA PHE A 109 -8.95 -5.35 19.55
C PHE A 109 -7.76 -4.71 18.80
N GLY A 110 -6.53 -5.16 19.04
CA GLY A 110 -5.32 -4.68 18.38
C GLY A 110 -4.65 -5.69 17.44
N PHE A 111 -5.26 -6.87 17.23
CA PHE A 111 -4.74 -7.86 16.31
C PHE A 111 -5.02 -7.46 14.86
N ASN A 112 -4.03 -7.66 13.99
CA ASN A 112 -4.16 -7.42 12.55
C ASN A 112 -3.42 -8.54 11.81
N ASP A 113 -4.11 -9.20 10.88
CA ASP A 113 -3.53 -10.24 10.03
C ASP A 113 -2.33 -9.75 9.21
N TYR A 114 -2.23 -8.44 8.94
CA TYR A 114 -1.07 -7.88 8.23
C TYR A 114 0.24 -8.06 9.01
N HIS A 115 0.13 -8.19 10.33
CA HIS A 115 1.26 -8.30 11.25
C HIS A 115 1.57 -9.76 11.63
N ASP A 116 0.63 -10.69 11.42
CA ASP A 116 0.79 -12.11 11.73
C ASP A 116 1.53 -12.81 10.59
N ILE A 117 2.86 -12.77 10.63
CA ILE A 117 3.70 -13.20 9.50
C ILE A 117 3.62 -14.71 9.31
N ASN A 118 3.58 -15.49 10.39
CA ASN A 118 3.58 -16.94 10.34
C ASN A 118 2.18 -17.56 10.21
N CYS A 119 1.12 -16.75 10.31
CA CYS A 119 -0.29 -17.14 10.24
C CYS A 119 -0.73 -18.07 11.37
N ASP A 120 -0.21 -17.87 12.59
CA ASP A 120 -0.57 -18.67 13.77
C ASP A 120 -1.62 -18.00 14.67
N GLU A 121 -2.19 -16.88 14.21
CA GLU A 121 -3.16 -16.06 14.92
C GLU A 121 -2.61 -15.41 16.20
N LYS A 122 -1.29 -15.23 16.31
CA LYS A 122 -0.63 -14.59 17.45
C LYS A 122 0.48 -13.67 16.98
N LEU A 123 0.63 -12.54 17.66
CA LEU A 123 1.74 -11.61 17.43
C LEU A 123 2.79 -11.80 18.52
N ASN A 124 3.90 -12.47 18.22
CA ASN A 124 4.86 -12.86 19.24
C ASN A 124 6.31 -12.85 18.73
N VAL A 125 7.19 -13.55 19.44
CA VAL A 125 8.61 -13.65 19.12
C VAL A 125 8.86 -14.25 17.73
N ILE A 126 7.92 -15.00 17.16
CA ILE A 126 8.07 -15.57 15.82
C ILE A 126 8.09 -14.46 14.75
N GLU A 127 7.15 -13.51 14.82
CA GLU A 127 7.12 -12.34 13.93
C GLU A 127 8.42 -11.52 14.08
N LEU A 128 8.81 -11.24 15.33
CA LEU A 128 10.05 -10.52 15.63
C LEU A 128 11.30 -11.23 15.08
N SER A 129 11.35 -12.56 15.21
CA SER A 129 12.46 -13.37 14.70
C SER A 129 12.52 -13.35 13.19
N ARG A 130 11.34 -13.34 12.53
CA ARG A 130 11.26 -13.27 11.07
C ARG A 130 11.71 -11.91 10.54
N ILE A 131 11.22 -10.82 11.13
CA ILE A 131 11.66 -9.45 10.83
C ILE A 131 13.17 -9.33 11.06
N GLY A 132 13.67 -9.81 12.20
CA GLY A 132 15.11 -9.77 12.51
C GLY A 132 15.97 -10.56 11.52
N PHE A 133 15.48 -11.72 11.05
CA PHE A 133 16.16 -12.53 10.04
C PHE A 133 16.23 -11.81 8.69
N ASP A 134 15.11 -11.23 8.24
CA ASP A 134 15.05 -10.55 6.95
C ASP A 134 15.79 -9.19 7.00
N PHE A 135 15.73 -8.46 8.12
CA PHE A 135 16.55 -7.26 8.39
C PHE A 135 18.05 -7.57 8.32
N GLY A 136 18.48 -8.65 8.99
CA GLY A 136 19.88 -9.06 9.07
C GLY A 136 20.47 -9.60 7.76
N ARG A 137 19.62 -10.02 6.80
CA ARG A 137 20.05 -10.48 5.48
C ARG A 137 20.30 -9.36 4.47
N GLY A 138 19.93 -8.11 4.77
CA GLY A 138 19.91 -7.03 3.78
C GLY A 138 18.59 -7.06 3.00
N SER A 139 17.88 -5.96 2.74
CA SER A 139 18.38 -4.67 2.22
C SER A 139 19.52 -4.79 1.20
N ASP A 140 19.53 -5.89 0.44
CA ASP A 140 20.30 -6.04 -0.81
C ASP A 140 19.45 -5.61 -2.01
#